data_AF-A0A1H2JNC8-F1
#
_entry.id   AF-A0A1H2JNC8-F1
#
_cell.length_a   1.000
_cell.length_b   1.000
_cell.length_c   1.000
_cell.angle_alpha   90.00
_cell.angle_beta   90.00
_cell.angle_gamma   90.00
#
_symmetry.space_group_name_H-M   'P 1'
#
loop_
_entity.id
_entity.type
_entity.pdbx_description
1 polymer ?
#
loop_
_entity_poly.entity_id
_entity_poly.type
_entity_poly.pdbx_seq_one_letter_code
_entity_poly.pdbx_strand_id
1 'polypeptide(L)'
;MVTLNEISQLLYGVGEEMPGWQGTQDELIALAANAFPGKAFCVVEQWILIDLTVTPAEKEKLTGLGLLPATLFAHEVVLDSRNRFQPTMWVRSNFGVSSNAYMFETKNTVYLLLGPGLRKEAGIGAAFSMKVG
;
A
#
# COMPACT_ATOMS: atom_id res chain seq x y z
N MET A 1 11.98 19.28 -5.74
CA MET A 1 12.46 18.21 -6.62
C MET A 1 12.75 17.02 -5.72
N VAL A 2 12.24 15.83 -6.03
CA VAL A 2 12.52 14.62 -5.23
C VAL A 2 13.94 14.16 -5.52
N THR A 3 14.67 13.82 -4.48
CA THR A 3 16.06 13.35 -4.55
C THR A 3 16.12 11.83 -4.54
N LEU A 4 17.20 11.27 -5.10
CA LEU A 4 17.47 9.84 -5.03
C LEU A 4 17.62 9.35 -3.58
N ASN A 5 18.15 10.20 -2.70
CA ASN A 5 18.29 9.87 -1.27
C ASN A 5 16.91 9.72 -0.60
N GLU A 6 15.96 10.61 -0.87
CA GLU A 6 14.59 10.48 -0.32
C GLU A 6 13.92 9.17 -0.79
N ILE A 7 14.08 8.80 -2.06
CA ILE A 7 13.55 7.54 -2.60
C ILE A 7 14.26 6.34 -1.98
N SER A 8 15.59 6.40 -1.85
CA SER A 8 16.40 5.34 -1.25
C SER A 8 16.03 5.11 0.22
N GLN A 9 15.83 6.17 1.01
CA GLN A 9 15.38 6.05 2.39
C GLN A 9 13.95 5.48 2.48
N LEU A 10 13.06 5.92 1.59
CA LEU A 10 11.70 5.38 1.52
C LEU A 10 11.70 3.87 1.25
N LEU A 11 12.50 3.39 0.29
CA LEU A 11 12.49 1.98 -0.09
C LEU A 11 13.36 1.11 0.83
N TYR A 12 14.56 1.56 1.17
CA TYR A 12 15.60 0.74 1.82
C TYR A 12 16.03 1.26 3.19
N GLY A 13 15.57 2.44 3.60
CA GLY A 13 15.84 2.98 4.93
C GLY A 13 15.07 2.23 6.03
N VAL A 14 15.33 2.62 7.27
CA VAL A 14 14.62 2.08 8.44
C VAL A 14 13.14 2.49 8.40
N GLY A 15 12.26 1.60 8.87
CA GLY A 15 10.83 1.89 9.08
C GLY A 15 10.34 1.19 10.34
N GLU A 16 9.13 1.54 10.79
CA GLU A 16 8.46 0.81 11.87
C GLU A 16 8.05 -0.57 11.34
N GLU A 17 8.42 -1.64 12.06
CA GLU A 17 8.05 -3.00 11.68
C GLU A 17 6.55 -3.22 11.88
N MET A 18 5.90 -3.77 10.86
CA MET A 18 4.49 -4.09 10.89
C MET A 18 4.32 -5.60 10.66
N PRO A 19 3.54 -6.30 11.49
CA PRO A 19 3.44 -7.76 11.38
C PRO A 19 2.69 -8.22 10.12
N GLY A 20 1.72 -7.47 9.61
CA GLY A 20 0.89 -7.93 8.48
C GLY A 20 0.09 -9.19 8.81
N TRP A 21 -0.27 -9.96 7.77
CA TRP A 21 -0.92 -11.25 7.92
C TRP A 21 0.10 -12.38 8.08
N GLN A 22 -0.04 -13.15 9.16
CA GLN A 22 0.87 -14.26 9.50
C GLN A 22 0.30 -15.64 9.16
N GLY A 23 -0.95 -15.72 8.71
CA GLY A 23 -1.58 -16.95 8.24
C GLY A 23 -1.29 -17.24 6.77
N THR A 24 -2.09 -18.12 6.18
CA THR A 24 -1.96 -18.50 4.77
C THR A 24 -2.57 -17.44 3.84
N GLN A 25 -2.12 -17.45 2.58
CA GLN A 25 -2.70 -16.61 1.53
C GLN A 25 -4.21 -16.84 1.36
N ASP A 26 -4.66 -18.10 1.35
CA ASP A 26 -6.06 -18.44 1.10
C ASP A 26 -6.99 -17.95 2.21
N GLU A 27 -6.54 -18.01 3.47
CA GLU A 27 -7.28 -17.43 4.60
C GLU A 27 -7.43 -15.91 4.44
N LEU A 28 -6.35 -15.23 4.04
CA LEU A 28 -6.35 -13.78 3.83
C LEU A 28 -7.29 -13.37 2.68
N ILE A 29 -7.30 -14.15 1.58
CA ILE A 29 -8.21 -13.96 0.45
C ILE A 29 -9.67 -14.17 0.90
N ALA A 30 -9.95 -15.21 1.70
CA ALA A 30 -11.29 -15.47 2.21
C ALA A 30 -11.78 -14.32 3.13
N LEU A 31 -10.91 -13.79 3.99
CA LEU A 31 -11.22 -12.61 4.79
C LEU A 31 -11.50 -11.38 3.93
N ALA A 32 -10.70 -11.16 2.88
CA ALA A 32 -10.91 -10.06 1.95
C ALA A 32 -12.25 -10.16 1.22
N ALA A 33 -12.63 -11.37 0.78
CA ALA A 33 -13.89 -11.61 0.11
C ALA A 33 -15.11 -11.31 1.01
N ASN A 34 -14.99 -11.60 2.31
CA ASN A 34 -16.02 -11.29 3.29
C ASN A 34 -16.09 -9.79 3.62
N ALA A 35 -14.94 -9.13 3.79
CA ALA A 35 -14.88 -7.71 4.16
C ALA A 35 -15.18 -6.77 2.98
N PHE A 36 -14.82 -7.17 1.75
CA PHE A 36 -14.95 -6.38 0.53
C PHE A 36 -15.60 -7.19 -0.61
N PRO A 37 -16.88 -7.59 -0.50
CA PRO A 37 -17.53 -8.46 -1.47
C PRO A 37 -17.45 -7.91 -2.90
N GLY A 38 -16.91 -8.72 -3.83
CA GLY A 38 -16.77 -8.37 -5.25
C GLY A 38 -15.69 -7.34 -5.57
N LYS A 39 -14.97 -6.82 -4.59
CA LYS A 39 -13.84 -5.91 -4.81
C LYS A 39 -12.62 -6.71 -5.29
N ALA A 40 -11.84 -6.12 -6.18
CA ALA A 40 -10.58 -6.74 -6.58
C ALA A 40 -9.57 -6.72 -5.45
N PHE A 41 -8.71 -7.73 -5.40
CA PHE A 41 -7.64 -7.80 -4.43
C PHE A 41 -6.27 -8.00 -5.10
N CYS A 42 -5.21 -7.60 -4.39
CA CYS A 42 -3.83 -7.85 -4.78
C CYS A 42 -3.06 -8.30 -3.53
N VAL A 43 -2.63 -9.57 -3.50
CA VAL A 43 -1.77 -10.11 -2.44
C VAL A 43 -0.35 -9.62 -2.69
N VAL A 44 0.25 -9.02 -1.67
CA VAL A 44 1.58 -8.43 -1.75
C VAL A 44 2.42 -8.82 -0.55
N GLU A 45 3.72 -8.93 -0.79
CA GLU A 45 4.74 -9.15 0.23
C GLU A 45 5.76 -8.01 0.20
N GLN A 46 6.59 -7.94 1.25
CA GLN A 46 7.65 -6.92 1.38
C GLN A 46 7.07 -5.52 1.14
N TRP A 47 5.98 -5.24 1.86
CA TRP A 47 5.16 -4.06 1.65
C TRP A 47 5.58 -2.93 2.61
N ILE A 48 5.34 -1.70 2.16
CA ILE A 48 5.61 -0.47 2.89
C ILE A 48 4.32 0.36 2.88
N LEU A 49 3.72 0.53 4.06
CA LEU A 49 2.67 1.52 4.27
C LEU A 49 3.32 2.89 4.42
N ILE A 50 2.97 3.81 3.52
CA ILE A 50 3.59 5.13 3.45
C ILE A 50 2.57 6.16 3.92
N ASP A 51 2.77 6.70 5.11
CA ASP A 51 2.05 7.88 5.58
C ASP A 51 2.60 9.12 4.87
N LEU A 52 1.70 9.90 4.30
CA LEU A 52 2.05 11.06 3.52
C LEU A 52 2.17 12.28 4.43
N THR A 53 3.35 12.89 4.44
CA THR A 53 3.56 14.20 5.06
C THR A 53 2.83 15.24 4.22
N VAL A 54 1.70 15.72 4.72
CA VAL A 54 0.81 16.67 4.04
C VAL A 54 0.49 17.86 4.95
N THR A 55 0.19 19.00 4.33
CA THR A 55 -0.30 20.18 5.06
C THR A 55 -1.72 19.94 5.61
N PRO A 56 -2.18 20.72 6.61
CA PRO A 56 -3.54 20.61 7.13
C PRO A 56 -4.62 20.75 6.05
N ALA A 57 -4.44 21.67 5.09
CA ALA A 57 -5.39 21.88 3.99
C ALA A 57 -5.44 20.68 3.02
N GLU A 58 -4.29 20.06 2.72
CA GLU A 58 -4.24 18.84 1.91
C GLU A 58 -4.86 17.65 2.65
N LYS A 59 -4.61 17.53 3.95
CA LYS A 59 -5.24 16.52 4.79
C LYS A 59 -6.75 16.67 4.76
N GLU A 60 -7.27 17.87 5.00
CA GLU A 60 -8.70 18.17 4.97
C GLU A 60 -9.32 17.81 3.62
N LYS A 61 -8.66 18.19 2.52
CA LYS A 61 -9.08 17.85 1.16
C LYS A 61 -9.15 16.33 0.94
N LEU A 62 -8.13 15.58 1.35
CA LEU A 62 -8.12 14.12 1.22
C LEU A 62 -9.23 13.48 2.06
N THR A 63 -9.35 13.89 3.33
CA THR A 63 -10.38 13.35 4.22
C THR A 63 -11.80 13.70 3.76
N GLY A 64 -12.00 14.90 3.20
CA GLY A 64 -13.28 15.32 2.62
C GLY A 64 -13.68 14.52 1.37
N LEU A 65 -12.71 13.88 0.71
CA LEU A 65 -12.92 12.92 -0.37
C LEU A 65 -13.03 11.46 0.11
N GLY A 66 -12.98 11.22 1.43
CA GLY A 66 -12.95 9.88 2.01
C GLY A 66 -11.64 9.13 1.74
N LEU A 67 -10.53 9.85 1.54
CA LEU A 67 -9.20 9.30 1.32
C LEU A 67 -8.31 9.46 2.54
N LEU A 68 -7.42 8.49 2.73
CA LEU A 68 -6.32 8.57 3.67
C LEU A 68 -5.15 9.36 3.06
N PRO A 69 -4.42 10.15 3.87
CA PRO A 69 -3.11 10.65 3.49
C PRO A 69 -2.07 9.53 3.59
N ALA A 70 -2.30 8.42 2.87
CA ALA A 70 -1.45 7.25 2.87
C ALA A 70 -1.49 6.56 1.51
N THR A 71 -0.41 5.88 1.15
CA THR A 71 -0.33 4.99 -0.01
C THR A 71 0.46 3.74 0.36
N LEU A 72 0.39 2.71 -0.47
CA LEU A 72 1.12 1.46 -0.32
C LEU A 72 2.14 1.31 -1.43
N PHE A 73 3.33 0.86 -1.07
CA PHE A 73 4.29 0.28 -2.00
C PHE A 73 4.52 -1.17 -1.62
N ALA A 74 4.70 -2.06 -2.59
CA ALA A 74 5.15 -3.42 -2.33
C ALA A 74 6.21 -3.81 -3.33
N HIS A 75 7.30 -4.41 -2.83
CA HIS A 75 8.35 -4.93 -3.68
C HIS A 75 7.88 -6.13 -4.51
N GLU A 76 6.87 -6.86 -4.02
CA GLU A 76 6.40 -8.09 -4.65
C GLU A 76 4.88 -8.21 -4.62
N VAL A 77 4.31 -8.42 -5.81
CA VAL A 77 2.96 -8.96 -6.00
C VAL A 77 3.08 -10.48 -6.00
N VAL A 78 2.28 -11.13 -5.15
CA VAL A 78 2.12 -12.59 -5.13
C VAL A 78 0.99 -13.01 -6.06
N LEU A 79 -0.15 -12.32 -5.98
CA LEU A 79 -1.34 -12.61 -6.77
C LEU A 79 -2.20 -11.36 -6.97
N ASP A 80 -2.54 -11.02 -8.21
CA ASP A 80 -3.53 -9.99 -8.52
C ASP A 80 -4.81 -10.62 -9.09
N SER A 81 -5.94 -10.37 -8.43
CA SER A 81 -7.23 -10.98 -8.81
C SER A 81 -7.73 -10.56 -10.20
N ARG A 82 -7.13 -9.52 -10.79
CA ARG A 82 -7.44 -9.00 -12.13
C ARG A 82 -6.33 -9.26 -13.16
N ASN A 83 -5.27 -9.98 -12.80
CA ASN A 83 -4.10 -10.21 -13.65
C ASN A 83 -3.51 -8.93 -14.27
N ARG A 84 -3.60 -7.80 -13.55
CA ARG A 84 -2.96 -6.53 -13.94
C ARG A 84 -1.46 -6.59 -13.71
N PHE A 85 -1.04 -7.38 -12.74
CA PHE A 85 0.34 -7.57 -12.34
C PHE A 85 0.70 -9.05 -12.37
N GLN A 86 1.84 -9.39 -12.96
CA GLN A 86 2.43 -10.72 -12.85
C GLN A 86 3.08 -10.90 -11.47
N PRO A 87 3.19 -12.14 -10.96
CA PRO A 87 3.95 -12.43 -9.75
C PRO A 87 5.37 -11.85 -9.83
N THR A 88 5.96 -11.49 -8.69
CA THR A 88 7.29 -10.87 -8.52
C THR A 88 7.45 -9.42 -9.02
N MET A 89 6.44 -8.85 -9.67
CA MET A 89 6.46 -7.42 -10.00
C MET A 89 6.18 -6.58 -8.76
N TRP A 90 6.73 -5.37 -8.72
CA TRP A 90 6.40 -4.39 -7.69
C TRP A 90 5.09 -3.66 -8.03
N VAL A 91 4.47 -3.06 -7.01
CA VAL A 91 3.30 -2.21 -7.19
C VAL A 91 3.33 -1.01 -6.24
N ARG A 92 2.84 0.14 -6.72
CA ARG A 92 2.46 1.27 -5.87
C ARG A 92 1.00 1.58 -6.05
N SER A 93 0.27 1.68 -4.95
CA SER A 93 -1.14 2.03 -4.98
C SER A 93 -1.35 3.53 -5.28
N ASN A 94 -2.62 3.91 -5.38
CA ASN A 94 -3.05 5.30 -5.19
C ASN A 94 -3.34 5.54 -3.70
N PHE A 95 -3.87 6.71 -3.34
CA PHE A 95 -4.34 7.01 -2.00
C PHE A 95 -5.27 5.93 -1.44
N GLY A 96 -5.09 5.61 -0.16
CA GLY A 96 -5.95 4.70 0.58
C GLY A 96 -7.34 5.29 0.83
N VAL A 97 -8.30 4.43 1.10
CA VAL A 97 -9.66 4.74 1.58
C VAL A 97 -9.77 4.28 3.03
N SER A 98 -9.29 3.07 3.32
CA SER A 98 -9.21 2.52 4.67
C SER A 98 -7.95 1.65 4.80
N SER A 99 -7.50 1.40 6.03
CA SER A 99 -6.38 0.51 6.31
C SER A 99 -6.58 -0.16 7.67
N ASN A 100 -6.14 -1.41 7.78
CA ASN A 100 -6.02 -2.13 9.05
C ASN A 100 -4.66 -2.86 9.10
N ALA A 101 -4.49 -3.79 10.04
CA ALA A 101 -3.23 -4.49 10.25
C ALA A 101 -2.76 -5.37 9.07
N TYR A 102 -3.67 -5.83 8.20
CA TYR A 102 -3.37 -6.78 7.13
C TYR A 102 -4.05 -6.46 5.78
N MET A 103 -4.76 -5.33 5.68
CA MET A 103 -5.41 -4.87 4.46
C MET A 103 -5.26 -3.36 4.28
N PHE A 104 -4.92 -2.94 3.07
CA PHE A 104 -4.91 -1.54 2.65
C PHE A 104 -5.88 -1.35 1.48
N GLU A 105 -6.99 -0.66 1.72
CA GLU A 105 -8.03 -0.46 0.74
C GLU A 105 -7.77 0.81 -0.07
N THR A 106 -7.86 0.70 -1.40
CA THR A 106 -8.05 1.84 -2.30
C THR A 106 -9.45 1.79 -2.91
N LYS A 107 -9.81 2.82 -3.69
CA LYS A 107 -11.12 2.89 -4.36
C LYS A 107 -11.51 1.60 -5.10
N ASN A 108 -10.57 0.98 -5.82
CA ASN A 108 -10.87 -0.14 -6.72
C ASN A 108 -10.20 -1.47 -6.34
N THR A 109 -9.32 -1.47 -5.33
CA THR A 109 -8.52 -2.66 -4.98
C THR A 109 -8.21 -2.65 -3.49
N VAL A 110 -8.36 -3.80 -2.84
CA VAL A 110 -7.79 -4.05 -1.52
C VAL A 110 -6.46 -4.76 -1.67
N TYR A 111 -5.40 -4.21 -1.10
CA TYR A 111 -4.10 -4.85 -1.04
C TYR A 111 -4.05 -5.70 0.22
N LEU A 112 -3.68 -6.97 0.07
CA LEU A 112 -3.63 -7.95 1.13
C LEU A 112 -2.16 -8.11 1.56
N LEU A 113 -1.88 -7.70 2.78
CA LEU A 113 -0.53 -7.50 3.30
C LEU A 113 -0.02 -8.83 3.88
N LEU A 114 0.54 -9.68 3.03
CA LEU A 114 1.05 -11.00 3.40
C LEU A 114 2.44 -10.86 4.03
N GLY A 115 2.63 -11.49 5.19
CA GLY A 115 3.88 -11.40 5.93
C GLY A 115 4.19 -10.00 6.47
N PRO A 116 5.37 -9.84 7.09
CA PRO A 116 5.78 -8.57 7.67
C PRO A 116 6.04 -7.51 6.61
N GLY A 117 5.87 -6.25 7.01
CA GLY A 117 6.18 -5.08 6.20
C GLY A 117 6.69 -3.93 7.07
N LEU A 118 6.75 -2.75 6.47
CA LEU A 118 7.22 -1.54 7.13
C LEU A 118 6.16 -0.44 7.08
N ARG A 119 6.20 0.45 8.06
CA ARG A 119 5.50 1.74 8.02
C ARG A 119 6.52 2.87 8.01
N LYS A 120 6.34 3.82 7.09
CA LYS A 120 7.28 4.94 6.87
C LYS A 120 6.52 6.22 6.55
N GLU A 121 7.18 7.35 6.75
CA GLU A 121 6.68 8.66 6.32
C GLU A 121 7.42 9.14 5.06
N ALA A 122 6.69 9.77 4.14
CA ALA A 122 7.28 10.46 3.01
C ALA A 122 6.40 11.59 2.48
N GLY A 123 6.99 12.59 1.85
CA GLY A 123 6.23 13.58 1.08
C GLY A 123 5.55 12.97 -0.15
N ILE A 124 4.43 13.56 -0.58
CA ILE A 124 3.67 13.11 -1.77
C ILE A 124 4.58 12.93 -2.99
N GLY A 125 5.50 13.88 -3.22
CA GLY A 125 6.42 13.81 -4.34
C GLY A 125 7.25 12.52 -4.33
N ALA A 126 7.85 12.16 -3.20
CA ALA A 126 8.67 10.96 -3.09
C ALA A 126 7.83 9.69 -3.25
N ALA A 127 6.71 9.59 -2.53
CA ALA A 127 5.82 8.43 -2.58
C ALA A 127 5.26 8.17 -3.99
N PHE A 128 4.96 9.23 -4.75
CA PHE A 128 4.38 9.13 -6.10
C PHE A 128 5.38 9.29 -7.25
N SER A 129 6.68 9.43 -6.96
CA SER A 129 7.74 9.57 -7.97
C SER A 129 7.97 8.28 -8.79
N MET A 130 7.70 7.13 -8.19
CA MET A 130 7.81 5.82 -8.82
C MET A 130 6.71 5.66 -9.87
N LYS A 131 7.11 5.44 -11.12
CA LYS A 131 6.18 5.12 -12.23
C LYS A 131 6.43 3.68 -12.65
N VAL A 132 5.36 2.90 -12.74
CA VAL A 132 5.41 1.64 -13.49
C VAL A 132 5.60 2.03 -14.96
N GLY A 133 6.64 1.49 -15.59
CA GLY A 133 6.99 1.75 -16.98
C GLY A 133 5.98 1.17 -17.96
#